data_AF-A0A9N9ICS7-F1
#
_entry.id   AF-A0A9N9ICS7-F1
#
_cell.length_a   1.000
_cell.length_b   1.000
_cell.length_c   1.000
_cell.angle_alpha   90.00
_cell.angle_beta   90.00
_cell.angle_gamma   90.00
#
_symmetry.space_group_name_H-M   'P 1'
#
loop_
_entity.id
_entity.type
_entity.pdbx_description
1 polymer ?
#
loop_
_entity_poly.entity_id
_entity_poly.type
_entity_poly.pdbx_seq_one_letter_code
_entity_poly.pdbx_strand_id
1 'polypeptide(L)'
;MVFDEDYRFKEDVDYNKNMQEESKSIKLILKKRGLWKNELFLECKTCKDKKLAKDNLQKDCCTRKIMAFQSDFIVQKLAIGAAKRYARDNCNYTWASFQQTVSCALDSVDIITIKKFAQKS
;
A
#
# COMPACT_ATOMS: atom_id res chain seq x y z
N MET A 1 28.74 12.83 32.43
CA MET A 1 27.69 12.52 31.42
C MET A 1 26.61 13.55 31.61
N VAL A 2 26.61 14.58 30.77
CA VAL A 2 25.56 15.61 30.78
C VAL A 2 24.46 15.07 29.89
N PHE A 3 23.27 14.85 30.46
CA PHE A 3 22.07 14.57 29.69
C PHE A 3 21.54 15.92 29.23
N ASP A 4 21.76 16.27 27.96
CA ASP A 4 21.11 17.45 27.38
C ASP A 4 19.65 17.11 27.07
N GLU A 5 18.80 17.81 27.80
CA GLU A 5 17.36 17.66 27.95
C GLU A 5 16.63 18.62 26.98
N ASP A 6 16.92 18.59 25.68
CA ASP A 6 16.36 19.62 24.78
C ASP A 6 16.21 19.25 23.29
N TYR A 7 16.01 17.96 22.95
CA TYR A 7 15.63 17.59 21.58
C TYR A 7 14.11 17.72 21.37
N ARG A 8 13.64 18.96 21.42
CA ARG A 8 12.28 19.37 21.03
C ARG A 8 12.11 19.12 19.53
N PHE A 9 11.25 18.17 19.18
CA PHE A 9 10.90 17.84 17.80
C PHE A 9 10.37 19.10 17.10
N LYS A 10 11.18 19.71 16.22
CA LYS A 10 10.71 20.80 15.35
C LYS A 10 9.85 20.16 14.26
N GLU A 11 8.55 20.23 14.46
CA GLU A 11 7.55 19.92 13.43
C GLU A 11 7.54 21.03 12.37
N ASP A 12 8.53 21.03 11.48
CA ASP A 12 8.52 21.84 10.26
C ASP A 12 8.59 20.90 9.05
N VAL A 13 7.53 20.12 8.85
CA VAL A 13 7.22 19.51 7.56
C VAL A 13 5.85 20.05 7.15
N ASP A 14 5.87 21.01 6.23
CA ASP A 14 4.69 21.57 5.58
C ASP A 14 3.99 20.45 4.79
N TYR A 15 3.13 19.71 5.50
CA TYR A 15 2.25 18.71 4.91
C TYR A 15 1.26 19.46 4.03
N ASN A 16 1.49 19.38 2.73
CA ASN A 16 0.62 19.92 1.69
C ASN A 16 -0.86 19.57 2.00
N LYS A 17 -1.61 20.58 2.46
CA LYS A 17 -3.01 20.49 2.92
C LYS A 17 -4.00 20.06 1.83
N ASN A 18 -3.54 19.84 0.59
CA ASN A 18 -4.38 19.52 -0.55
C ASN A 18 -4.56 18.00 -0.80
N MET A 19 -4.01 17.11 0.03
CA MET A 19 -4.44 15.69 0.03
C MET A 19 -5.68 15.47 0.91
N GLN A 20 -6.63 16.42 0.83
CA GLN A 20 -7.78 16.50 1.71
C GLN A 20 -8.74 15.32 1.47
N GLU A 21 -8.52 14.28 2.25
CA GLU A 21 -9.50 13.46 2.95
C GLU A 21 -10.70 12.94 2.17
N GLU A 22 -10.52 12.70 0.89
CA GLU A 22 -11.52 12.02 0.08
C GLU A 22 -11.44 10.50 0.24
N SER A 23 -11.80 10.07 1.46
CA SER A 23 -12.35 8.78 1.92
C SER A 23 -11.43 7.63 2.34
N LYS A 24 -11.60 7.23 3.60
CA LYS A 24 -10.84 6.13 4.25
C LYS A 24 -11.36 4.73 3.94
N SER A 25 -12.50 4.60 3.25
CA SER A 25 -13.13 3.28 3.02
C SER A 25 -12.91 2.78 1.59
N ILE A 26 -12.53 1.50 1.46
CA ILE A 26 -12.42 0.78 0.19
C ILE A 26 -13.73 0.90 -0.61
N LYS A 27 -14.87 0.90 0.08
CA LYS A 27 -16.20 1.10 -0.52
C LYS A 27 -16.29 2.43 -1.26
N LEU A 28 -15.83 3.53 -0.67
CA LEU A 28 -15.93 4.83 -1.36
C LEU A 28 -14.96 4.91 -2.54
N ILE A 29 -13.74 4.39 -2.39
CA ILE A 29 -12.75 4.34 -3.47
C ILE A 29 -13.32 3.58 -4.67
N LEU A 30 -13.90 2.40 -4.45
CA LEU A 30 -14.49 1.59 -5.51
C LEU A 30 -15.78 2.18 -6.08
N LYS A 31 -16.59 2.89 -5.28
CA LYS A 31 -17.76 3.63 -5.77
C LYS A 31 -17.36 4.75 -6.72
N LYS A 32 -16.35 5.55 -6.36
CA LYS A 32 -15.83 6.63 -7.21
C LYS A 32 -15.31 6.12 -8.55
N ARG A 33 -14.77 4.91 -8.58
CA ARG A 33 -14.29 4.24 -9.80
C ARG A 33 -15.39 3.52 -10.60
N GLY A 34 -16.65 3.54 -10.14
CA GLY A 34 -17.75 2.80 -10.78
C GLY A 34 -17.63 1.27 -10.68
N LEU A 35 -16.78 0.76 -9.79
CA LEU A 35 -16.49 -0.67 -9.62
C LEU A 35 -17.31 -1.32 -8.51
N TRP A 36 -17.96 -0.52 -7.66
CA TRP A 36 -18.79 -1.02 -6.56
C TRP A 36 -20.18 -1.41 -7.07
N LYS A 37 -20.41 -2.70 -7.27
CA LYS A 37 -21.74 -3.26 -7.62
C LYS A 37 -22.62 -3.43 -6.37
N ASN A 38 -23.94 -3.49 -6.57
CA ASN A 38 -24.90 -3.69 -5.48
C ASN A 38 -24.53 -4.95 -4.66
N GLU A 39 -24.42 -4.78 -3.34
CA GLU A 39 -24.05 -5.81 -2.36
C GLU A 39 -22.79 -6.62 -2.71
N LEU A 40 -21.70 -5.93 -3.02
CA LEU A 40 -20.41 -6.56 -3.23
C LEU A 40 -19.81 -7.11 -1.92
N PHE A 41 -19.65 -8.43 -1.86
CA PHE A 41 -18.97 -9.10 -0.75
C PHE A 41 -17.46 -8.80 -0.73
N LEU A 42 -16.84 -8.84 0.46
CA LEU A 42 -15.38 -8.73 0.59
C LEU A 42 -14.68 -9.86 -0.17
N GLU A 43 -15.15 -11.08 0.04
CA GLU A 43 -14.71 -12.29 -0.63
C GLU A 43 -15.93 -13.21 -0.86
N CYS A 44 -16.13 -13.66 -2.09
CA CYS A 44 -17.20 -14.59 -2.41
C CYS A 44 -16.84 -16.02 -2.00
N LYS A 45 -17.85 -16.88 -1.82
CA LYS A 45 -17.67 -18.29 -1.40
C LYS A 45 -16.70 -19.05 -2.31
N THR A 46 -16.77 -18.81 -3.63
CA THR A 46 -15.92 -19.47 -4.62
C THR A 46 -14.45 -19.06 -4.53
N CYS A 47 -14.16 -17.79 -4.22
CA CYS A 47 -12.80 -17.32 -3.93
C CYS A 47 -12.28 -17.83 -2.59
N LYS A 48 -13.15 -17.92 -1.57
CA LYS A 48 -12.80 -18.42 -0.23
C LYS A 48 -12.39 -19.89 -0.27
N ASP A 49 -13.15 -20.72 -0.99
CA ASP A 49 -12.91 -22.16 -1.07
C ASP A 49 -11.75 -22.53 -2.03
N LYS A 50 -11.11 -21.54 -2.67
CA LYS A 50 -10.08 -21.72 -3.73
C LYS A 50 -10.50 -22.66 -4.87
N LYS A 51 -11.81 -22.95 -4.99
CA LYS A 51 -12.39 -23.87 -5.98
C LYS A 51 -12.35 -23.33 -7.41
N LEU A 52 -12.15 -22.03 -7.56
CA LEU A 52 -11.89 -21.41 -8.85
C LEU A 52 -10.41 -21.53 -9.18
N ALA A 53 -10.09 -22.61 -9.87
CA ALA A 53 -8.94 -22.71 -10.76
C ALA A 53 -8.87 -21.45 -11.65
N LYS A 54 -7.64 -21.11 -12.01
CA LYS A 54 -7.08 -19.97 -12.75
C LYS A 54 -7.90 -19.27 -13.85
N ASP A 55 -9.04 -19.79 -14.30
CA ASP A 55 -9.62 -19.48 -15.60
C ASP A 55 -11.04 -18.86 -15.58
N ASN A 56 -11.58 -18.49 -14.42
CA ASN A 56 -12.80 -17.68 -14.39
C ASN A 56 -12.48 -16.19 -14.51
N LEU A 57 -12.65 -15.70 -15.74
CA LEU A 57 -12.42 -14.35 -16.26
C LEU A 57 -13.21 -13.23 -15.54
N GLN A 58 -14.03 -13.58 -14.55
CA GLN A 58 -14.87 -12.64 -13.82
C GLN A 58 -14.06 -11.88 -12.76
N LYS A 59 -13.51 -10.73 -13.17
CA LYS A 59 -12.68 -9.84 -12.33
C LYS A 59 -13.47 -9.08 -11.26
N ASP A 60 -14.80 -9.10 -11.34
CA ASP A 60 -15.72 -8.29 -10.53
C ASP A 60 -16.56 -9.06 -9.50
N CYS A 61 -16.18 -10.30 -9.20
CA CYS A 61 -16.97 -11.18 -8.32
C CYS A 61 -16.98 -10.79 -6.83
N CYS A 62 -15.93 -10.13 -6.35
CA CYS A 62 -15.81 -9.67 -4.96
C CYS A 62 -14.80 -8.53 -4.84
N THR A 63 -14.87 -7.80 -3.73
CA THR A 63 -13.97 -6.67 -3.42
C THR A 63 -12.51 -7.10 -3.52
N ARG A 64 -12.14 -8.25 -2.95
CA ARG A 64 -10.76 -8.77 -2.99
C ARG A 64 -10.24 -8.95 -4.41
N LYS A 65 -11.07 -9.48 -5.31
CA LYS A 65 -10.71 -9.72 -6.71
C LYS A 65 -10.59 -8.42 -7.48
N ILE A 66 -11.54 -7.51 -7.30
CA ILE A 66 -11.52 -6.17 -7.90
C ILE A 66 -10.25 -5.42 -7.49
N MET A 67 -9.95 -5.38 -6.19
CA MET A 67 -8.74 -4.74 -5.67
C MET A 67 -7.45 -5.36 -6.24
N ALA A 68 -7.42 -6.67 -6.45
CA ALA A 68 -6.26 -7.36 -7.01
C ALA A 68 -5.97 -7.01 -8.48
N PHE A 69 -6.93 -6.41 -9.19
CA PHE A 69 -6.78 -5.95 -10.57
C PHE A 69 -6.66 -4.43 -10.70
N GLN A 70 -6.67 -3.67 -9.59
CA GLN A 70 -6.43 -2.24 -9.63
C GLN A 70 -4.92 -1.96 -9.69
N SER A 71 -4.48 -1.22 -10.71
CA SER A 71 -3.06 -0.98 -10.98
C SER A 71 -2.35 -0.27 -9.83
N ASP A 72 -2.98 0.73 -9.22
CA ASP A 72 -2.44 1.45 -8.07
C ASP A 72 -2.26 0.55 -6.83
N PHE A 73 -3.22 -0.34 -6.57
CA PHE A 73 -3.11 -1.29 -5.46
C PHE A 73 -2.03 -2.35 -5.72
N ILE A 74 -1.87 -2.79 -6.97
CA ILE A 74 -0.78 -3.69 -7.36
C ILE A 74 0.57 -2.99 -7.11
N VAL A 75 0.72 -1.76 -7.59
CA VAL A 75 1.93 -0.96 -7.44
C VAL A 75 2.28 -0.73 -5.98
N GLN A 76 1.33 -0.27 -5.17
CA GLN A 76 1.52 -0.05 -3.73
C GLN A 76 1.96 -1.33 -3.02
N LYS A 77 1.30 -2.46 -3.33
CA LYS A 77 1.64 -3.76 -2.73
C LYS A 77 3.06 -4.20 -3.07
N LEU A 78 3.49 -4.01 -4.32
CA LEU A 78 4.83 -4.38 -4.77
C LEU A 78 5.90 -3.46 -4.16
N ALA A 79 5.65 -2.15 -4.13
CA ALA A 79 6.55 -1.17 -3.52
C ALA A 79 6.75 -1.44 -2.03
N ILE A 80 5.66 -1.63 -1.27
CA ILE A 80 5.73 -1.98 0.15
C ILE A 80 6.44 -3.33 0.35
N GLY A 81 6.22 -4.30 -0.54
CA GLY A 81 6.91 -5.59 -0.49
C GLY A 81 8.42 -5.48 -0.71
N ALA A 82 8.87 -4.59 -1.60
CA ALA A 82 10.28 -4.29 -1.80
C ALA A 82 10.89 -3.58 -0.58
N ALA A 83 10.23 -2.53 -0.08
CA ALA A 83 10.66 -1.81 1.11
C ALA A 83 10.76 -2.73 2.34
N LYS A 84 9.79 -3.64 2.54
CA LYS A 84 9.84 -4.63 3.63
C LYS A 84 11.04 -5.57 3.53
N ARG A 85 11.39 -6.02 2.31
CA ARG A 85 12.56 -6.87 2.10
C ARG A 85 13.85 -6.12 2.43
N TYR A 86 14.00 -4.91 1.89
CA TYR A 86 15.13 -4.04 2.23
C TYR A 86 15.25 -3.84 3.74
N ALA A 87 14.14 -3.49 4.40
CA ALA A 87 14.15 -3.24 5.83
C ALA A 87 14.54 -4.48 6.63
N ARG A 88 14.09 -5.66 6.23
CA ARG A 88 14.46 -6.93 6.87
C ARG A 88 15.95 -7.24 6.70
N ASP A 89 16.49 -7.03 5.50
CA ASP A 89 17.88 -7.37 5.18
C ASP A 89 18.88 -6.39 5.82
N ASN A 90 18.42 -5.19 6.21
CA ASN A 90 19.24 -4.14 6.85
C ASN A 90 18.87 -3.88 8.33
N CYS A 91 18.03 -4.72 8.95
CA CYS A 91 17.56 -4.50 10.31
C CYS A 91 18.63 -4.84 11.35
N ASN A 92 19.07 -3.85 12.14
CA ASN A 92 19.93 -4.08 13.32
C ASN A 92 19.13 -4.09 14.65
N TYR A 93 17.80 -4.09 14.57
CA TYR A 93 16.86 -4.16 15.71
C TYR A 93 16.96 -3.03 16.75
N THR A 94 17.55 -1.88 16.39
CA THR A 94 17.50 -0.66 17.23
C THR A 94 16.46 0.33 16.72
N TRP A 95 15.88 1.16 17.60
CA TRP A 95 14.89 2.17 17.21
C TRP A 95 15.44 3.21 16.24
N ALA A 96 16.65 3.73 16.50
CA ALA A 96 17.30 4.69 15.60
C ALA A 96 17.53 4.10 14.20
N SER A 97 17.99 2.85 14.14
CA SER A 97 18.12 2.16 12.84
C SER A 97 16.78 1.95 12.17
N PHE A 98 15.71 1.70 12.91
CA PHE A 98 14.39 1.44 12.33
C PHE A 98 13.89 2.70 11.60
N GLN A 99 13.98 3.86 12.23
CA GLN A 99 13.58 5.13 11.60
C GLN A 99 14.39 5.42 10.32
N GLN A 100 15.71 5.20 10.37
CA GLN A 100 16.59 5.37 9.21
C GLN A 100 16.30 4.33 8.11
N THR A 101 16.14 3.06 8.50
CA THR A 101 15.91 1.94 7.60
C THR A 101 14.59 2.06 6.86
N VAL A 102 13.53 2.56 7.51
CA VAL A 102 12.25 2.82 6.83
C VAL A 102 12.42 3.87 5.74
N SER A 103 13.15 4.95 6.02
CA SER A 103 13.42 6.02 5.05
C SER A 103 14.23 5.47 3.86
N CYS A 104 15.36 4.81 4.14
CA CYS A 104 16.20 4.19 3.12
C CYS A 104 15.46 3.11 2.32
N ALA A 105 14.59 2.33 2.96
CA ALA A 105 13.78 1.30 2.30
C ALA A 105 12.79 1.90 1.29
N LEU A 106 12.16 3.03 1.64
CA LEU A 106 11.26 3.73 0.74
C LEU A 106 12.03 4.36 -0.44
N ASP A 107 13.17 4.98 -0.18
CA ASP A 107 14.03 5.58 -1.21
C ASP A 107 14.66 4.54 -2.16
N SER A 108 14.88 3.31 -1.67
CA SER A 108 15.38 2.21 -2.49
C SER A 108 14.43 1.78 -3.61
N VAL A 109 13.14 2.14 -3.50
CA VAL A 109 12.13 1.83 -4.51
C VAL A 109 12.04 2.98 -5.52
N ASP A 110 12.78 2.85 -6.63
CA ASP A 110 12.79 3.84 -7.71
C ASP A 110 11.37 4.12 -8.26
N ILE A 111 11.06 5.40 -8.46
CA ILE A 111 9.84 5.88 -9.14
C ILE A 111 9.68 5.23 -10.52
N ILE A 112 10.77 4.91 -11.23
CA ILE A 112 10.74 4.17 -12.49
C ILE A 112 10.19 2.75 -12.28
N THR A 113 10.56 2.09 -11.18
CA THR A 113 10.03 0.78 -10.80
C THR A 113 8.54 0.87 -10.49
N ILE A 114 8.12 1.88 -9.74
CA ILE A 114 6.71 2.18 -9.44
C ILE A 114 5.91 2.41 -10.74
N LYS A 115 6.44 3.23 -11.66
CA LYS A 115 5.82 3.53 -12.97
C LYS A 115 5.75 2.30 -13.87
N LYS A 116 6.80 1.48 -13.94
CA LYS A 116 6.81 0.21 -14.68
C LYS A 116 5.73 -0.76 -14.19
N PHE A 117 5.45 -0.78 -12.90
CA PHE A 117 4.35 -1.59 -12.35
C PHE A 117 2.97 -0.98 -12.67
N ALA A 118 2.84 0.34 -12.68
CA ALA A 118 1.58 1.02 -12.99
C ALA A 118 1.15 0.81 -14.45
N GLN A 119 2.11 0.73 -15.37
CA GLN A 119 1.89 0.61 -16.81
C GLN A 119 1.60 -0.83 -17.30
N LYS A 120 1.76 -1.85 -16.44
CA LYS A 120 1.58 -3.27 -16.82
C LYS A 120 0.15 -3.79 -16.68
N SER A 121 -0.81 -2.95 -16.29
CA SER A 121 -2.18 -3.35 -15.93
C SER A 121 -3.23 -2.93 -16.96
#